data_AF-A0A818PJS8-F1
#
_entry.id   AF-A0A818PJS8-F1
#
_cell.length_a   1.000
_cell.length_b   1.000
_cell.length_c   1.000
_cell.angle_alpha   90.00
_cell.angle_beta   90.00
_cell.angle_gamma   90.00
#
_symmetry.space_group_name_H-M   'P 1'
#
loop_
_entity.id
_entity.type
_entity.pdbx_description
1 polymer ?
#
loop_
_entity_poly.entity_id
_entity_poly.type
_entity_poly.pdbx_seq_one_letter_code
_entity_poly.pdbx_strand_id
1 'polypeptide(L)'
;EVKRVGDTLIGLATQCVQAKNVNKTTPQTLSNLCLKINVKLGGVNNILVPSVRPISVFREPVIFIGADVTHPPAGDRSKPSIAAVSKIFSHTCEIKNVKYNKSCLYYQ
;
A
#
# COMPACT_ATOMS: atom_id res chain seq x y z
N GLU A 1 6.16 -13.73 -10.37
CA GLU A 1 5.51 -14.92 -9.74
C GLU A 1 5.03 -14.76 -8.29
N VAL A 2 5.89 -14.63 -7.26
CA VAL A 2 5.42 -14.64 -5.84
C VAL A 2 4.24 -13.70 -5.57
N LYS A 3 4.30 -12.47 -6.10
CA LYS A 3 3.23 -11.47 -5.94
C LYS A 3 1.95 -11.81 -6.68
N ARG A 4 2.08 -12.32 -7.91
CA ARG A 4 0.95 -12.77 -8.73
C ARG A 4 0.20 -13.87 -8.00
N VAL A 5 0.87 -14.98 -7.72
CA VAL A 5 0.25 -16.13 -7.04
C VAL A 5 -0.32 -15.71 -5.69
N GLY A 6 0.51 -15.10 -4.83
CA GLY A 6 0.13 -14.74 -3.48
C GLY A 6 -1.08 -13.80 -3.45
N ASP A 7 -1.05 -12.70 -4.20
CA ASP A 7 -2.09 -11.68 -4.06
C ASP A 7 -3.32 -11.94 -4.99
N THR A 8 -3.21 -12.69 -6.10
CA THR A 8 -4.35 -12.92 -7.03
C THR A 8 -4.94 -14.32 -7.00
N LEU A 9 -4.14 -15.36 -6.75
CA LEU A 9 -4.61 -16.75 -6.86
C LEU A 9 -5.01 -17.33 -5.52
N ILE A 10 -4.24 -17.05 -4.46
CA ILE A 10 -4.40 -17.71 -3.15
C ILE A 10 -4.69 -16.76 -1.99
N GLY A 11 -4.61 -15.44 -2.20
CA GLY A 11 -4.91 -14.43 -1.18
C GLY A 11 -3.95 -14.41 0.01
N LEU A 12 -2.70 -14.86 -0.15
CA LEU A 12 -1.69 -14.87 0.91
C LEU A 12 -0.87 -13.58 0.96
N ALA A 13 -0.78 -13.02 2.17
CA ALA A 13 0.07 -11.87 2.44
C ALA A 13 1.57 -12.23 2.30
N THR A 14 2.25 -11.63 1.31
CA THR A 14 3.67 -11.88 1.04
C THR A 14 4.55 -10.65 1.28
N GLN A 15 5.75 -10.83 1.83
CA GLN A 15 6.76 -9.78 2.05
C GLN A 15 8.12 -10.19 1.48
N CYS A 16 8.51 -9.59 0.34
CA CYS A 16 9.80 -9.85 -0.29
C CYS A 16 10.92 -9.00 0.34
N VAL A 17 12.11 -9.59 0.51
CA VAL A 17 13.32 -8.92 0.99
C VAL A 17 14.49 -9.30 0.08
N GLN A 18 15.34 -8.33 -0.29
CA GLN A 18 16.52 -8.63 -1.10
C GLN A 18 17.55 -9.39 -0.27
N ALA A 19 18.21 -10.39 -0.86
CA ALA A 19 19.20 -11.22 -0.17
C ALA A 19 20.29 -10.40 0.54
N LYS A 20 20.76 -9.31 -0.07
CA LYS A 20 21.74 -8.40 0.55
C LYS A 20 21.28 -7.80 1.89
N ASN A 21 19.98 -7.52 2.02
CA ASN A 21 19.38 -6.96 3.24
C ASN A 21 19.11 -8.04 4.30
N VAL A 22 19.14 -9.32 3.92
CA VAL A 22 19.10 -10.47 4.82
C VAL A 22 20.51 -10.80 5.31
N ASN A 23 21.48 -10.82 4.39
CA ASN A 23 22.88 -11.12 4.70
C ASN A 23 23.52 -10.06 5.59
N LYS A 24 23.12 -8.79 5.44
CA LYS A 24 23.55 -7.69 6.30
C LYS A 24 22.34 -6.88 6.74
N THR A 25 21.82 -7.22 7.90
CA THR A 25 20.69 -6.51 8.51
C THR A 25 21.17 -5.29 9.28
N THR A 26 20.39 -4.21 9.25
CA THR A 26 20.51 -3.09 10.18
C THR A 26 19.21 -2.95 10.98
N PRO A 27 19.24 -2.42 12.22
CA PRO A 27 18.02 -2.17 12.99
C PRO A 27 17.00 -1.33 12.23
N GLN A 28 17.47 -0.34 11.46
CA GLN A 28 16.60 0.51 10.63
C GLN A 28 15.92 -0.28 9.51
N THR A 29 16.64 -1.16 8.83
CA THR A 29 16.08 -2.03 7.77
C THR A 29 15.01 -2.96 8.34
N LEU A 30 15.27 -3.55 9.51
CA LEU A 30 14.31 -4.43 10.18
C LEU A 30 13.07 -3.67 10.66
N SER A 31 13.24 -2.48 11.25
CA SER A 31 12.12 -1.63 11.67
C SER A 31 11.20 -1.29 10.48
N ASN A 32 11.77 -0.84 9.37
CA ASN A 32 11.01 -0.55 8.15
C ASN A 32 10.32 -1.80 7.56
N LEU A 33 10.92 -2.97 7.74
CA LEU A 33 10.30 -4.23 7.32
C LEU A 33 9.08 -4.57 8.18
N CYS A 34 9.19 -4.43 9.51
CA CYS A 34 8.09 -4.63 10.45
C CYS A 34 6.91 -3.69 10.16
N LEU A 35 7.17 -2.42 9.85
CA LEU A 35 6.13 -1.47 9.45
C LEU A 35 5.33 -1.94 8.23
N LYS A 36 5.98 -2.59 7.26
CA LYS A 36 5.32 -3.12 6.05
C LYS A 36 4.56 -4.42 6.32
N ILE A 37 5.06 -5.26 7.24
CA ILE A 37 4.40 -6.49 7.64
C ILE A 37 3.13 -6.17 8.44
N ASN A 38 3.22 -5.26 9.41
CA ASN A 38 2.10 -4.88 10.26
C ASN A 38 0.86 -4.48 9.43
N VAL A 39 1.05 -3.59 8.44
CA VAL A 39 -0.08 -3.15 7.59
C VAL A 39 -0.61 -4.26 6.67
N LYS A 40 0.23 -5.20 6.23
CA LYS A 40 -0.24 -6.36 5.44
C LYS A 40 -1.11 -7.32 6.23
N LEU A 41 -0.92 -7.36 7.55
CA LEU A 41 -1.72 -8.14 8.48
C LEU A 41 -2.93 -7.35 9.02
N GLY A 42 -3.19 -6.15 8.49
CA GLY A 42 -4.31 -5.30 8.88
C GLY A 42 -4.04 -4.38 10.06
N GLY A 43 -2.81 -4.36 10.59
CA GLY A 43 -2.42 -3.48 11.68
C GLY A 43 -2.29 -2.00 11.26
N VAL A 44 -2.37 -1.12 12.25
CA VAL A 44 -2.17 0.33 12.11
C VAL A 44 -0.84 0.68 12.76
N ASN A 45 0.07 1.31 12.01
CA ASN A 45 1.36 1.73 12.55
C ASN A 45 1.21 2.97 13.44
N ASN A 46 0.61 4.03 12.88
CA ASN A 46 0.48 5.32 13.53
C ASN A 46 -0.86 5.97 13.13
N ILE A 47 -1.38 6.82 14.00
CA ILE A 47 -2.55 7.67 13.74
C ILE A 47 -2.20 9.14 14.00
N LEU A 48 -2.94 10.04 13.36
CA LEU A 48 -2.84 11.46 13.69
C LEU A 48 -3.44 11.70 15.08
N VAL A 49 -2.74 12.49 15.90
CA VAL A 49 -3.22 12.86 17.23
C VAL A 49 -4.58 13.57 17.09
N PRO A 50 -5.62 13.16 17.84
CA PRO A 50 -6.95 13.73 17.68
C PRO A 50 -7.03 15.25 17.76
N SER A 51 -6.20 15.87 18.61
CA SER A 51 -6.16 17.32 18.83
C SER A 51 -5.62 18.13 17.65
N VAL A 52 -4.81 17.53 16.77
CA VAL A 52 -4.26 18.23 15.59
C VAL A 52 -5.12 18.03 14.34
N ARG A 53 -6.20 17.24 14.43
CA ARG A 53 -7.10 17.01 13.30
C ARG A 53 -7.95 18.24 13.04
N PRO A 54 -8.05 18.72 11.78
CA PRO A 54 -8.95 19.81 11.42
C PRO A 54 -10.40 19.48 11.79
N ILE A 55 -10.90 20.11 12.85
CA ILE A 55 -12.24 19.82 13.39
C ILE A 55 -13.30 20.00 12.30
N SER A 56 -13.15 20.97 11.40
CA SER A 56 -14.09 21.23 10.29
C SER A 56 -14.24 20.05 9.33
N VAL A 57 -13.18 19.30 9.07
CA VAL A 57 -13.18 18.19 8.11
C VAL A 57 -13.72 16.91 8.75
N PHE A 58 -13.46 16.70 10.04
CA PHE A 58 -13.76 15.44 10.72
C PHE A 58 -15.05 15.45 11.57
N ARG A 59 -15.93 16.46 11.41
CA ARG A 59 -17.21 16.52 12.14
C ARG A 59 -18.18 15.40 11.75
N GLU A 60 -18.13 15.02 10.48
CA GLU A 60 -18.96 13.98 9.88
C GLU A 60 -18.06 12.88 9.29
N PRO A 61 -18.62 11.69 9.01
CA PRO A 61 -17.85 10.62 8.37
C PRO A 61 -17.32 11.07 7.00
N VAL A 62 -15.99 11.08 6.84
CA VAL A 62 -15.31 11.47 5.60
C VAL A 62 -14.59 10.29 4.98
N ILE A 63 -14.57 10.25 3.64
CA ILE A 63 -13.76 9.32 2.86
C ILE A 63 -12.67 10.10 2.13
N PHE A 64 -11.42 9.71 2.34
CA PHE A 64 -10.30 10.21 1.55
C PHE A 64 -10.06 9.25 0.39
N ILE A 65 -10.00 9.80 -0.83
CA ILE A 65 -9.76 9.03 -2.05
C ILE A 65 -8.49 9.53 -2.71
N GLY A 66 -7.56 8.63 -2.98
CA GLY A 66 -6.40 8.87 -3.82
C GLY A 66 -6.54 8.10 -5.13
N ALA A 67 -6.26 8.74 -6.27
CA ALA A 67 -6.31 8.13 -7.59
C ALA A 67 -5.00 8.37 -8.34
N ASP A 68 -4.54 7.37 -9.10
CA ASP A 68 -3.32 7.42 -9.92
C ASP A 68 -3.55 6.73 -11.27
N VAL A 69 -2.89 7.23 -12.31
CA VAL A 69 -2.82 6.56 -13.62
C VAL A 69 -1.35 6.40 -13.99
N THR A 70 -0.94 5.15 -14.17
CA THR A 70 0.41 4.81 -14.63
C THR A 70 0.35 4.40 -16.10
N HIS A 71 1.02 5.16 -16.96
CA HIS A 71 1.19 4.84 -18.39
C HIS A 71 2.38 3.90 -18.64
N PRO A 72 2.39 3.16 -19.76
CA PRO A 72 3.54 2.37 -20.16
C PRO A 72 4.76 3.26 -20.52
N PRO A 73 5.97 2.69 -20.62
CA PRO A 73 7.16 3.41 -21.04
C PRO A 73 6.99 4.09 -22.40
N ALA A 74 7.70 5.21 -22.61
CA ALA A 74 7.64 5.96 -23.86
C ALA A 74 7.96 5.07 -25.07
N GLY A 75 7.08 5.10 -26.08
CA GLY A 75 7.21 4.31 -27.31
C GLY A 75 6.43 2.99 -27.32
N ASP A 76 5.99 2.49 -26.16
CA ASP A 76 5.15 1.30 -26.09
C ASP A 76 3.67 1.67 -26.22
N ARG A 77 3.07 1.37 -27.38
CA ARG A 77 1.64 1.60 -27.68
C ARG A 77 0.77 0.36 -27.46
N SER A 78 1.38 -0.78 -27.14
CA SER A 78 0.70 -2.07 -27.03
C SER A 78 0.14 -2.31 -25.63
N LYS A 79 0.82 -1.78 -24.61
CA LYS A 79 0.43 -1.98 -23.21
C LYS A 79 -0.67 -1.00 -22.78
N PRO A 80 -1.66 -1.47 -22.00
CA PRO A 80 -2.69 -0.59 -21.45
C PRO A 80 -2.10 0.34 -20.38
N SER A 81 -2.80 1.44 -20.14
CA SER A 81 -2.57 2.27 -18.96
C SER A 81 -3.28 1.68 -17.75
N ILE A 82 -2.70 1.84 -16.56
CA ILE A 82 -3.25 1.30 -15.32
C ILE A 82 -3.81 2.44 -14.49
N ALA A 83 -5.13 2.46 -14.30
CA ALA A 83 -5.79 3.33 -13.35
C ALA A 83 -5.97 2.62 -12.01
N ALA A 84 -5.78 3.34 -10.91
CA ALA A 84 -5.86 2.77 -9.58
C ALA A 84 -6.47 3.77 -8.59
N VAL A 85 -7.39 3.30 -7.75
CA VAL A 85 -8.11 4.11 -6.75
C VAL A 85 -7.98 3.48 -5.37
N SER A 86 -7.67 4.31 -4.37
CA SER A 86 -7.53 3.94 -2.97
C SER A 86 -8.49 4.76 -2.11
N LYS A 87 -9.06 4.15 -1.07
CA LYS A 87 -9.95 4.83 -0.13
C LYS A 87 -9.54 4.59 1.32
N ILE A 88 -9.75 5.60 2.15
CA ILE A 88 -9.66 5.53 3.62
C ILE A 88 -10.99 6.04 4.19
N PHE A 89 -11.65 5.20 4.98
CA PHE A 89 -12.91 5.55 5.64
C PHE A 89 -12.61 6.06 7.06
N SER A 90 -13.04 7.27 7.38
CA SER A 90 -12.73 7.93 8.65
C SER A 90 -13.92 7.89 9.61
N HIS A 91 -13.94 6.89 10.49
CA HIS A 91 -14.32 7.12 11.90
C HIS A 91 -13.07 7.28 12.79
N THR A 92 -11.95 6.73 12.33
CA THR A 92 -10.60 6.85 12.88
C THR A 92 -9.71 7.25 11.72
N CYS A 93 -8.85 8.26 11.86
CA CYS A 93 -7.94 8.67 10.79
C CYS A 93 -6.81 7.64 10.68
N GLU A 94 -7.14 6.45 10.20
CA GLU A 94 -6.21 5.36 9.98
C GLU A 94 -5.63 5.52 8.59
N ILE A 95 -4.36 5.93 8.51
CA ILE A 95 -3.60 5.85 7.27
C ILE A 95 -3.32 4.37 7.01
N LYS A 96 -4.31 3.67 6.44
CA LYS A 96 -4.07 2.36 5.82
C LYS A 96 -3.22 2.66 4.61
N ASN A 97 -1.99 2.13 4.58
CA ASN A 97 -1.26 2.07 3.33
C ASN A 97 -2.09 1.18 2.42
N VAL A 98 -2.93 1.80 1.58
CA VAL A 98 -3.70 1.06 0.59
C VAL A 98 -2.66 0.40 -0.28
N LYS A 99 -2.64 -0.93 -0.17
CA LYS A 99 -1.72 -1.78 -0.89
C LYS A 99 -2.16 -1.73 -2.35
N TYR A 100 -1.61 -0.76 -3.09
CA TYR A 100 -1.70 -0.77 -4.55
C TYR A 100 -0.97 -2.02 -5.03
N ASN A 101 -1.75 -3.02 -5.41
CA ASN A 101 -1.19 -4.18 -6.06
C ASN A 101 -0.98 -3.88 -7.55
N LYS A 102 0.06 -3.09 -7.86
CA LYS A 102 0.53 -2.90 -9.25
C LYS A 102 0.84 -4.23 -9.95
N SER A 103 1.02 -5.33 -9.18
CA SER A 103 1.32 -6.65 -9.74
C SER A 103 0.10 -7.38 -10.33
N CYS A 104 -1.13 -7.01 -9.97
CA CYS A 104 -2.33 -7.66 -10.54
C CYS A 104 -2.53 -7.36 -12.03
N LEU A 105 -2.09 -6.19 -12.51
CA LEU A 105 -2.43 -5.69 -13.83
C LEU A 105 -1.33 -5.87 -14.88
N TYR A 106 -0.15 -6.38 -14.48
CA TYR A 106 0.91 -6.75 -15.42
C TYR A 106 0.72 -8.16 -16.02
N TYR A 107 -0.27 -8.92 -15.54
CA TYR A 107 -0.55 -10.31 -15.96
C TYR A 107 -1.97 -10.51 -16.50
N GLN A 108 -2.70 -9.43 -16.80
CA GLN A 108 -3.87 -9.48 -17.68
C GLN A 108 -3.47 -9.03 -19.08
#